data_AF-A0A2S6N567-F1
#
_entry.id   AF-A0A2S6N567-F1
#
_cell.length_a   1.000
_cell.length_b   1.000
_cell.length_c   1.000
_cell.angle_alpha   90.00
_cell.angle_beta   90.00
_cell.angle_gamma   90.00
#
_symmetry.space_group_name_H-M   'P 1'
#
loop_
_entity.id
_entity.type
_entity.pdbx_description
1 polymer ?
#
loop_
_entity_poly.entity_id
_entity_poly.type
_entity_poly.pdbx_seq_one_letter_code
_entity_poly.pdbx_strand_id
1 'polypeptide(L)' 'MQFHHAALAGEPRLRVVFANKSIALGLPSGSTLGDIAAWVEDRSHRHNGLLRSVHVKMASRRAADIHESNQRRI' A
#
# COMPACT_ATOMS: atom_id res chain seq x y z
N MET A 1 -10.83 5.25 13.63
CA MET A 1 -9.45 5.77 13.75
C MET A 1 -8.50 4.59 13.62
N GLN A 2 -8.06 4.26 12.40
CA GLN A 2 -7.14 3.14 12.17
C GLN A 2 -5.70 3.68 12.32
N PHE A 3 -4.95 3.14 13.27
CA PHE A 3 -3.59 3.58 13.55
C PHE A 3 -2.63 2.98 12.53
N HIS A 4 -2.11 3.82 11.64
CA HIS A 4 -1.06 3.47 10.69
C HIS A 4 0.25 3.13 11.42
N HIS A 5 0.77 1.91 11.26
CA HIS A 5 2.01 1.44 11.90
C HIS A 5 3.20 1.34 10.92
N ALA A 6 4.41 1.19 11.46
CA ALA A 6 5.58 0.87 10.66
C ALA A 6 5.44 -0.55 10.08
N ALA A 7 5.55 -0.70 8.76
CA ALA A 7 5.32 -1.97 8.07
C ALA A 7 6.19 -3.11 8.61
N LEU A 8 5.57 -4.20 9.05
CA LEU A 8 6.29 -5.44 9.39
C LEU A 8 6.84 -6.12 8.13
N ALA A 9 7.73 -7.09 8.31
CA ALA A 9 8.25 -7.90 7.21
C ALA A 9 7.11 -8.75 6.62
N GLY A 10 6.86 -8.63 5.32
CA GLY A 10 5.80 -9.38 4.63
C GLY A 10 4.42 -8.71 4.63
N GLU A 11 4.29 -7.46 5.09
CA GLU A 11 3.07 -6.66 4.89
C GLU A 11 3.13 -5.86 3.59
N PRO A 12 1.97 -5.59 2.95
CA PRO A 12 1.91 -4.62 1.87
C PRO A 12 2.38 -3.25 2.36
N ARG A 13 3.15 -2.55 1.52
CA ARG A 13 3.75 -1.26 1.85
C ARG A 13 3.28 -0.18 0.88
N LEU A 14 2.87 0.94 1.42
CA LEU A 14 2.64 2.17 0.66
C LEU A 14 3.85 3.08 0.83
N ARG A 15 4.47 3.47 -0.28
CA ARG A 15 5.55 4.46 -0.31
C ARG A 15 5.08 5.68 -1.10
N VAL A 16 5.24 6.84 -0.51
CA VAL A 16 4.93 8.13 -1.10
C VAL A 16 6.23 8.91 -1.23
N VAL A 17 6.49 9.44 -2.42
CA VAL A 17 7.70 10.21 -2.73
C VAL A 17 7.29 11.65 -2.98
N PHE A 18 7.75 12.54 -2.11
CA PHE A 18 7.72 13.98 -2.29
C PHE A 18 9.05 14.46 -2.88
N ALA A 19 9.07 15.67 -3.43
CA ALA A 19 10.27 16.25 -4.06
C ALA A 19 11.53 16.25 -3.18
N ASN A 20 11.36 16.33 -1.85
CA ASN A 20 12.45 16.42 -0.88
C ASN A 20 12.59 15.19 0.04
N LYS A 21 11.64 14.25 0.02
CA LYS A 21 11.62 13.12 0.96
C LYS A 21 10.75 11.98 0.45
N SER A 22 11.12 10.74 0.78
CA SER A 22 10.23 9.58 0.65
C SER A 22 9.78 9.07 2.02
N ILE A 23 8.49 8.73 2.15
CA ILE A 23 7.87 8.18 3.36
C ILE A 23 7.24 6.84 2.99
N ALA A 24 7.46 5.82 3.81
CA ALA A 24 6.85 4.51 3.63
C ALA A 24 6.09 4.08 4.89
N LEU A 25 4.98 3.38 4.70
CA LEU A 25 4.09 2.89 5.75
C LEU A 25 3.60 1.48 5.43
N GLY A 26 3.30 0.70 6.46
CA GLY A 26 2.59 -0.57 6.31
C GLY A 26 1.12 -0.31 6.01
N LEU A 27 0.56 -1.10 5.09
CA LEU A 27 -0.87 -1.12 4.84
C LEU A 27 -1.47 -2.28 5.63
N PRO A 28 -2.28 -2.01 6.66
CA PRO A 28 -3.04 -3.04 7.36
C PRO A 28 -3.87 -3.88 6.38
N SER A 29 -4.06 -5.16 6.71
CA SER A 29 -4.99 -6.01 5.98
C SER A 29 -6.41 -5.42 6.08
N GLY A 30 -7.08 -5.25 4.94
CA GLY A 30 -8.42 -4.65 4.88
C GLY A 30 -8.44 -3.12 4.68
N SER A 31 -7.30 -2.45 4.56
CA SER A 31 -7.27 -1.03 4.17
C SER A 31 -7.86 -0.84 2.77
N THR A 32 -8.71 0.17 2.64
CA THR A 32 -9.38 0.54 1.40
C THR A 32 -8.58 1.58 0.61
N LEU A 33 -8.96 1.82 -0.64
CA LEU A 33 -8.44 2.95 -1.42
C LEU A 33 -8.73 4.31 -0.75
N GLY A 34 -9.86 4.42 -0.04
CA GLY A 34 -10.21 5.63 0.72
C GLY A 34 -9.26 5.91 1.87
N ASP A 35 -8.87 4.86 2.62
CA ASP A 35 -7.90 4.99 3.72
C ASP A 35 -6.52 5.42 3.20
N ILE A 36 -6.12 4.89 2.05
CA ILE A 36 -4.88 5.28 1.37
C ILE A 36 -4.95 6.75 0.94
N ALA A 37 -6.05 7.17 0.31
CA ALA A 37 -6.22 8.55 -0.15
C ALA A 37 -6.17 9.55 1.01
N ALA A 38 -6.92 9.29 2.08
CA ALA A 38 -6.94 10.13 3.28
C ALA A 38 -5.55 10.25 3.93
N TRP A 39 -4.78 9.16 3.96
CA TRP A 39 -3.42 9.20 4.48
C TRP A 39 -2.45 10.00 3.59
N VAL A 40 -2.52 9.82 2.26
CA VAL A 40 -1.68 10.58 1.32
C VAL A 40 -1.99 12.08 1.42
N GLU A 41 -3.26 12.45 1.57
CA GLU A 41 -3.71 13.82 1.77
C GLU A 41 -3.12 14.43 3.07
N ASP A 42 -3.28 13.76 4.22
CA ASP A 42 -2.68 14.20 5.51
C ASP A 42 -1.16 14.39 5.39
N ARG A 43 -0.47 13.46 4.71
CA ARG A 43 0.98 13.57 4.51
C ARG A 43 1.35 14.71 3.59
N SER A 44 0.59 14.96 2.53
CA SER A 44 0.83 16.07 1.60
C SER A 44 0.67 17.42 2.31
N HIS A 45 -0.36 17.57 3.14
CA HIS A 45 -0.55 18.76 3.98
C HIS A 45 0.61 18.98 4.95
N ARG A 46 1.09 17.93 5.62
CA ARG A 46 2.19 18.06 6.59
C ARG A 46 3.56 18.31 5.96
N HIS A 47 3.80 17.79 4.75
CA HIS A 47 5.10 17.90 4.09
C HIS A 47 5.29 19.15 3.22
N ASN A 48 4.21 19.90 2.96
CA ASN A 48 4.18 21.12 2.14
C ASN A 48 5.01 21.00 0.84
N GLY A 49 4.98 19.81 0.23
CA GLY A 49 5.83 19.43 -0.89
C GLY A 49 5.02 18.72 -1.97
N LEU A 50 5.39 18.94 -3.23
CA LEU A 50 4.72 18.31 -4.36
C LEU A 50 4.92 16.79 -4.33
N LEU A 51 3.81 16.07 -4.41
CA LEU A 51 3.78 14.63 -4.59
C LEU A 51 4.35 14.30 -5.98
N ARG A 52 5.35 13.41 -6.02
CA ARG A 52 6.01 12.98 -7.27
C ARG A 52 5.54 11.59 -7.70
N SER A 53 5.47 10.66 -6.77
CA SER A 53 5.02 9.31 -7.06
C SER A 53 4.46 8.61 -5.83
N VAL A 54 3.57 7.64 -6.08
CA VAL A 54 3.04 6.71 -5.09
C VAL A 54 3.36 5.30 -5.57
N HIS A 55 3.96 4.49 -4.71
CA HIS A 55 4.31 3.10 -4.99
C HIS A 55 3.61 2.20 -3.97
N VAL A 56 2.91 1.19 -4.47
CA VAL A 56 2.33 0.13 -3.63
C VAL A 56 3.15 -1.13 -3.86
N LYS A 57 3.84 -1.59 -2.82
CA LYS A 57 4.51 -2.90 -2.84
C LYS A 57 3.62 -3.88 -2.10
N MET A 58 2.89 -4.70 -2.86
CA MET A 58 2.17 -5.82 -2.26
C MET A 58 3.19 -6.80 -1.68
N ALA A 59 2.92 -7.31 -0.48
CA ALA A 59 3.61 -8.49 -0.02
C ALA A 59 3.40 -9.58 -1.07
N SER A 60 4.49 -10.24 -1.48
CA SER A 60 4.37 -11.40 -2.34
C SER A 60 3.65 -12.49 -1.55
N ARG A 61 2.32 -12.51 -1.64
CA ARG A 61 1.63 -13.79 -1.66
C ARG A 61 2.23 -14.44 -2.91
N ARG A 62 3.01 -15.51 -2.75
CA ARG A 62 3.09 -16.52 -3.83
C ARG A 62 1.69 -16.61 -4.39
N ALA A 63 1.53 -16.42 -5.69
CA ALA A 63 0.27 -16.51 -6.43
C ALA A 63 -0.66 -17.55 -5.82
N ALA A 64 -1.46 -17.14 -4.84
CA ALA A 64 -2.29 -18.03 -4.07
C ALA A 64 -3.58 -18.12 -4.88
N ASP A 65 -3.72 -19.27 -5.52
CA ASP A 65 -4.98 -19.80 -6.05
C ASP A 65 -5.54 -19.20 -7.34
N ILE A 66 -4.68 -18.98 -8.34
CA ILE A 66 -5.12 -19.04 -9.77
C ILE A 66 -4.50 -20.27 -10.44
N HIS A 67 -4.73 -21.45 -9.87
CA HIS A 67 -4.48 -22.73 -10.55
C HIS A 67 -5.65 -23.72 -10.47
N GLU A 68 -6.68 -23.48 -9.65
CA GLU A 68 -7.78 -24.43 -9.46
C GLU A 68 -9.12 -23.96 -10.07
N SER A 69 -9.15 -23.71 -11.38
CA SER A 69 -10.45 -23.63 -12.08
C SER A 69 -10.43 -23.95 -13.57
N ASN A 70 -9.41 -24.66 -14.07
CA ASN A 70 -9.36 -25.03 -15.49
C ASN A 70 -9.13 -26.53 -15.77
N GLN A 71 -9.32 -27.42 -14.78
CA GLN A 71 -9.13 -28.87 -14.96
C GLN A 71 -10.37 -29.75 -14.70
N ARG A 72 -11.58 -29.18 -14.67
CA ARG A 72 -12.84 -29.99 -14.60
C ARG A 72 -13.69 -29.96 -15.88
N ARG A 73 -13.04 -29.98 -17.04
CA ARG A 73 -13.70 -30.24 -18.32
C ARG A 73 -12.78 -31.00 -19.26
N ILE A 74 -12.64 -32.31 -19.06
CA ILE A 74 -12.49 -33.32 -20.12
C ILE A 74 -13.20 -34.58 -19.64
#